data_AF-A0A7W8CEY5-F1
#
_entry.id   AF-A0A7W8CEY5-F1
#
_cell.length_a   1.000
_cell.length_b   1.000
_cell.length_c   1.000
_cell.angle_alpha   90.00
_cell.angle_beta   90.00
_cell.angle_gamma   90.00
#
_symmetry.space_group_name_H-M   'P 1'
#
loop_
_entity.id
_entity.type
_entity.pdbx_description
1 polymer ?
#
loop_
_entity_poly.entity_id
_entity_poly.type
_entity_poly.pdbx_seq_one_letter_code
_entity_poly.pdbx_strand_id
1 'polypeptide(L)'
;MIRYSFPLRRRFMWALRRWLNVALDLFRAPVRRPEVLLVTGNASPAKVLEVEARLRFLFTHIENALEIRRARRASPLTYVRNAAVVAVDAAAVPAFACRHVRWVADLDYDTNMRDGWDLMILGDALARGLRRKSVTVARQTFIDHVQRLNVDGARPVYLFGTGPSLQLADQRSFADGTTVVCNTIVRDPELWHHLAPAFLTAGDAIYHFGHTPHARAFRADALRRLQESNGRTLFVYPAQFDVIVRSEFRNVQSLLVPIPFGDHADITVDLTKHFCLPQIENVLATLLLPLGCTLGNDVRLWGFDGRGPSDSGFWANSDRHAYPELTQSIRDAHPAFFAEKTPKGEEAQYVKKVHGDLLDERLTEAEGRGFEFRMLHASWTPTLQKRYGALRVDQA
;
A
#
# COMPACT_ATOMS: atom_id res chain seq x y z
N MET A 1 -24.75 3.13 -17.43
CA MET A 1 -24.36 1.78 -16.94
C MET A 1 -22.88 1.59 -17.24
N ILE A 2 -22.01 2.02 -16.31
CA ILE A 2 -20.57 2.22 -16.57
C ILE A 2 -19.83 0.88 -16.41
N ARG A 3 -19.19 0.41 -17.47
CA ARG A 3 -18.37 -0.81 -17.46
C ARG A 3 -17.00 -0.48 -16.87
N TYR A 4 -16.83 -0.72 -15.58
CA TYR A 4 -15.52 -0.77 -14.92
C TYR A 4 -14.65 -1.82 -15.65
N SER A 5 -13.70 -1.37 -16.48
CA SER A 5 -12.96 -2.24 -17.41
C SER A 5 -11.79 -2.93 -16.71
N PHE A 6 -12.11 -3.90 -15.85
CA PHE A 6 -11.18 -5.01 -15.60
C PHE A 6 -11.50 -6.13 -16.59
N PRO A 7 -10.51 -6.76 -17.26
CA PRO A 7 -10.78 -7.83 -18.22
C PRO A 7 -11.65 -8.92 -17.58
N LEU A 8 -12.76 -9.31 -18.23
CA LEU A 8 -13.70 -10.33 -17.75
C LEU A 8 -12.98 -11.60 -17.25
N ARG A 9 -11.93 -12.01 -17.96
CA ARG A 9 -11.06 -13.12 -17.58
C ARG A 9 -10.41 -12.95 -16.21
N ARG A 10 -9.92 -11.75 -15.87
CA ARG A 10 -9.31 -11.47 -14.56
C ARG A 10 -10.35 -11.53 -13.43
N ARG A 11 -11.53 -10.94 -13.64
CA ARG A 11 -12.65 -11.00 -12.66
C ARG A 11 -13.08 -12.44 -12.39
N PHE A 12 -13.21 -13.24 -13.46
CA PHE A 12 -13.55 -14.66 -13.33
C PHE A 12 -12.47 -15.43 -12.56
N MET A 13 -11.19 -15.27 -12.91
CA MET A 13 -10.08 -15.94 -12.23
C MET A 13 -9.98 -15.54 -10.74
N TRP A 14 -10.26 -14.29 -10.41
CA TRP A 14 -10.29 -13.82 -9.03
C TRP A 14 -11.44 -14.44 -8.23
N ALA A 15 -12.66 -14.45 -8.79
CA ALA A 15 -13.82 -15.08 -8.18
C ALA A 15 -13.59 -16.58 -7.94
N LEU A 16 -13.01 -17.27 -8.93
CA LEU A 16 -12.63 -18.67 -8.82
C LEU A 16 -11.59 -18.90 -7.72
N ARG A 17 -10.54 -18.06 -7.66
CA ARG A 17 -9.53 -18.12 -6.60
C ARG A 17 -10.16 -17.92 -5.21
N ARG A 18 -11.05 -16.94 -5.07
CA ARG A 18 -11.74 -16.68 -3.81
C ARG A 18 -12.61 -17.86 -3.39
N TRP A 19 -13.40 -18.40 -4.30
CA TRP A 19 -14.21 -19.59 -4.04
C TRP A 19 -13.35 -20.79 -3.63
N LEU A 20 -12.26 -21.05 -4.36
CA LEU A 20 -11.30 -22.12 -4.06
C LEU A 20 -10.74 -21.99 -2.64
N ASN A 21 -10.31 -20.78 -2.24
CA ASN A 21 -9.75 -20.57 -0.90
C ASN A 21 -10.79 -20.78 0.20
N VAL A 22 -12.02 -20.30 0.02
CA VAL A 22 -13.12 -20.53 0.98
C VAL A 22 -13.42 -22.01 1.12
N ALA A 23 -13.51 -22.76 0.01
CA ALA A 23 -13.74 -24.19 0.05
C ALA A 23 -12.60 -24.92 0.79
N LEU A 24 -11.34 -24.63 0.44
CA LEU A 24 -10.17 -25.22 1.07
C LEU A 24 -10.03 -24.85 2.56
N ASP A 25 -10.53 -23.70 3.01
CA ASP A 25 -10.59 -23.33 4.42
C ASP A 25 -11.63 -24.15 5.21
N LEU A 26 -12.78 -24.43 4.61
CA LEU A 26 -13.80 -25.28 5.22
C LEU A 26 -13.27 -26.72 5.40
N PHE A 27 -12.58 -27.25 4.38
CA PHE A 27 -12.00 -28.59 4.44
C PHE A 27 -10.83 -28.73 5.42
N ARG A 28 -9.98 -27.70 5.58
CA ARG A 28 -8.83 -27.78 6.49
C ARG A 28 -9.20 -27.57 7.95
N ALA A 29 -10.27 -26.83 8.24
CA ALA A 29 -10.55 -26.35 9.58
C ALA A 29 -10.51 -27.44 10.67
N PRO A 30 -11.01 -28.68 10.43
CA PRO A 30 -10.97 -29.75 11.42
C PRO A 30 -9.57 -30.36 11.65
N VAL A 31 -8.65 -30.23 10.70
CA VAL A 31 -7.35 -30.93 10.70
C VAL A 31 -6.14 -29.99 10.76
N ARG A 32 -6.40 -28.67 10.78
CA ARG A 32 -5.37 -27.63 10.79
C ARG A 32 -4.71 -27.51 12.15
N ARG A 33 -3.39 -27.65 12.18
CA ARG A 33 -2.51 -27.43 13.33
C ARG A 33 -2.05 -25.98 13.39
N PRO A 34 -1.73 -25.44 14.57
CA PRO A 34 -1.13 -24.11 14.75
C PRO A 34 0.37 -24.10 14.39
N GLU A 35 0.74 -24.78 13.31
CA GLU A 35 2.12 -24.93 12.83
C GLU A 35 2.26 -24.23 11.47
N VAL A 36 3.35 -23.49 11.28
CA VAL A 36 3.77 -22.97 9.98
C VAL A 36 4.94 -23.81 9.50
N LEU A 37 4.77 -24.47 8.34
CA LEU A 37 5.87 -25.21 7.73
C LEU A 37 6.73 -24.28 6.89
N LEU A 38 7.98 -24.11 7.30
CA LEU A 38 9.04 -23.46 6.54
C LEU A 38 9.73 -24.48 5.62
N VAL A 39 9.52 -24.34 4.32
CA VAL A 39 10.06 -25.22 3.28
C VAL A 39 11.38 -24.68 2.78
N THR A 40 12.48 -25.33 3.15
CA THR A 40 13.82 -24.79 2.99
C THR A 40 14.46 -25.10 1.63
N GLY A 41 14.03 -26.16 0.94
CA GLY A 41 14.62 -26.53 -0.35
C GLY A 41 16.14 -26.68 -0.30
N ASN A 42 16.84 -25.91 -1.12
CA ASN A 42 18.30 -25.78 -1.14
C ASN A 42 18.79 -24.42 -0.57
N ALA A 43 17.93 -23.66 0.11
CA ALA A 43 18.31 -22.39 0.72
C ALA A 43 19.44 -22.57 1.74
N SER A 44 20.32 -21.56 1.82
CA SER A 44 21.39 -21.54 2.81
C SER A 44 20.83 -21.43 4.25
N PRO A 45 21.57 -21.90 5.27
CA PRO A 45 21.15 -21.75 6.66
C PRO A 45 20.88 -20.29 7.05
N ALA A 46 21.67 -19.34 6.54
CA ALA A 46 21.48 -17.91 6.79
C ALA A 46 20.13 -17.41 6.25
N LYS A 47 19.79 -17.77 5.01
CA LYS A 47 18.50 -17.41 4.40
C LYS A 47 17.31 -18.00 5.15
N VAL A 48 17.44 -19.25 5.63
CA VAL A 48 16.41 -19.90 6.45
C VAL A 48 16.18 -19.12 7.75
N LEU A 49 17.24 -18.70 8.44
CA LEU A 49 17.13 -17.90 9.67
C LEU A 49 16.52 -16.52 9.41
N GLU A 50 16.89 -15.87 8.31
CA GLU A 50 16.34 -14.58 7.90
C GLU A 50 14.82 -14.67 7.65
N VAL A 51 14.37 -15.64 6.84
CA VAL A 51 12.93 -15.84 6.59
C VAL A 51 12.19 -16.22 7.88
N GLU A 52 12.80 -17.02 8.75
CA GLU A 52 12.24 -17.32 10.06
C GLU A 52 12.06 -16.06 10.92
N ALA A 53 13.03 -15.14 10.92
CA ALA A 53 12.94 -13.87 11.63
C ALA A 53 11.78 -13.00 11.10
N ARG A 54 11.55 -12.99 9.78
CA ARG A 54 10.39 -12.30 9.15
C ARG A 54 9.05 -12.88 9.60
N LEU A 55 8.94 -14.21 9.67
CA LEU A 55 7.75 -14.87 10.20
C LEU A 55 7.55 -14.57 11.67
N ARG A 56 8.62 -14.58 12.48
CA ARG A 56 8.53 -14.23 13.90
C ARG A 56 8.08 -12.80 14.12
N PHE A 57 8.56 -11.85 13.32
CA PHE A 57 8.02 -10.49 13.28
C PHE A 57 6.51 -10.50 13.04
N LEU A 58 6.05 -11.17 11.99
CA LEU A 58 4.61 -11.27 11.69
C LEU A 58 3.83 -11.87 12.86
N PHE A 59 4.36 -12.91 13.50
CA PHE A 59 3.70 -13.58 14.63
C PHE A 59 3.56 -12.69 15.86
N THR A 60 4.43 -11.70 16.07
CA THR A 60 4.22 -10.72 17.16
C THR A 60 2.96 -9.87 16.99
N HIS A 61 2.35 -9.88 15.80
CA HIS A 61 1.13 -9.14 15.47
C HIS A 61 -0.11 -10.02 15.36
N ILE A 62 0.02 -11.33 15.58
CA ILE A 62 -1.08 -12.29 15.50
C ILE A 62 -1.32 -12.86 16.89
N GLU A 63 -2.59 -12.93 17.32
CA GLU A 63 -2.95 -13.40 18.67
C GLU A 63 -2.73 -14.91 18.88
N ASN A 64 -2.55 -15.68 17.80
CA ASN A 64 -2.37 -17.12 17.85
C ASN A 64 -0.90 -17.48 18.10
N ALA A 65 -0.65 -18.33 19.10
CA ALA A 65 0.64 -19.01 19.23
C ALA A 65 0.86 -19.92 18.01
N LEU A 66 1.88 -19.61 17.22
CA LEU A 66 2.25 -20.38 16.02
C LEU A 66 3.66 -20.92 16.19
N GLU A 67 3.83 -22.21 15.92
CA GLU A 67 5.14 -22.85 15.90
C GLU A 67 5.70 -22.90 14.47
N ILE A 68 7.03 -22.77 14.35
CA ILE A 68 7.72 -22.90 13.06
C ILE A 68 8.36 -24.28 13.00
N ARG A 69 7.96 -25.06 12.00
CA ARG A 69 8.58 -26.35 11.70
C ARG A 69 9.31 -26.26 10.36
N ARG A 70 10.55 -26.74 10.30
CA ARG A 70 11.35 -26.76 9.08
C ARG A 70 11.22 -28.09 8.36
N ALA A 71 11.16 -28.07 7.03
CA ALA A 71 11.29 -29.27 6.20
C ALA A 71 11.91 -28.92 4.86
N ARG A 72 12.62 -29.88 4.26
CA ARG A 72 13.24 -29.66 2.94
C ARG A 72 12.22 -29.57 1.80
N ARG A 73 11.10 -30.29 1.92
CA ARG A 73 10.01 -30.33 0.92
C ARG A 73 8.65 -30.39 1.61
N ALA A 74 7.63 -29.85 0.95
CA ALA A 74 6.23 -29.99 1.39
C ALA A 74 5.56 -31.20 0.74
N SER A 75 4.91 -32.04 1.56
CA SER A 75 4.00 -33.08 1.07
C SER A 75 2.62 -32.47 0.72
N PRO A 76 1.80 -33.11 -0.12
CA PRO A 76 0.43 -32.65 -0.39
C PRO A 76 -0.41 -32.44 0.87
N LEU A 77 -0.25 -33.32 1.87
CA LEU A 77 -0.96 -33.22 3.16
C LEU A 77 -0.56 -31.98 3.98
N THR A 78 0.63 -31.45 3.76
CA THR A 78 1.13 -30.28 4.47
C THR A 78 0.24 -29.06 4.22
N TYR A 79 -0.20 -28.84 2.98
CA TYR A 79 -1.01 -27.67 2.60
C TYR A 79 -2.38 -27.63 3.26
N VAL A 80 -2.84 -28.78 3.77
CA VAL A 80 -4.12 -28.91 4.49
C VAL A 80 -3.90 -28.92 6.00
N ARG A 81 -2.87 -29.61 6.50
CA ARG A 81 -2.64 -29.80 7.94
C ARG A 81 -1.99 -28.62 8.65
N ASN A 82 -1.24 -27.76 7.95
CA ASN A 82 -0.51 -26.65 8.58
C ASN A 82 -1.34 -25.37 8.51
N ALA A 83 -1.14 -24.48 9.48
CA ALA A 83 -1.70 -23.13 9.45
C ALA A 83 -1.22 -22.38 8.21
N ALA A 84 0.05 -22.57 7.83
CA ALA A 84 0.64 -22.05 6.62
C ALA A 84 1.79 -22.92 6.09
N VAL A 85 2.12 -22.72 4.81
CA VAL A 85 3.33 -23.27 4.16
C VAL A 85 4.10 -22.10 3.56
N VAL A 86 5.37 -21.97 3.90
CA VAL A 86 6.19 -20.82 3.51
C VAL A 86 7.42 -21.32 2.77
N ALA A 87 7.61 -20.88 1.54
CA ALA A 87 8.80 -21.19 0.76
C ALA A 87 9.94 -20.24 1.16
N VAL A 88 11.10 -20.80 1.52
CA VAL A 88 12.38 -20.06 1.59
C VAL A 88 13.11 -20.13 0.24
N ASP A 89 12.89 -21.24 -0.46
CA ASP A 89 13.36 -21.52 -1.81
C ASP A 89 12.11 -21.73 -2.68
N ALA A 90 11.89 -20.82 -3.63
CA ALA A 90 10.70 -20.82 -4.48
C ALA A 90 10.54 -22.14 -5.26
N ALA A 91 11.64 -22.83 -5.59
CA ALA A 91 11.60 -24.10 -6.31
C ALA A 91 11.11 -25.28 -5.45
N ALA A 92 11.08 -25.12 -4.12
CA ALA A 92 10.70 -26.18 -3.19
C ALA A 92 9.19 -26.28 -2.93
N VAL A 93 8.41 -25.30 -3.42
CA VAL A 93 6.95 -25.24 -3.32
C VAL A 93 6.36 -25.05 -4.72
N PRO A 94 5.27 -25.74 -5.10
CA PRO A 94 4.66 -25.57 -6.41
C PRO A 94 4.20 -24.12 -6.63
N ALA A 95 4.59 -23.51 -7.75
CA ALA A 95 4.20 -22.15 -8.12
C ALA A 95 2.67 -21.95 -8.13
N PHE A 96 1.90 -22.98 -8.47
CA PHE A 96 0.44 -22.95 -8.38
C PHE A 96 -0.04 -22.69 -6.94
N ALA A 97 0.57 -23.34 -5.96
CA ALA A 97 0.22 -23.16 -4.56
C ALA A 97 0.48 -21.72 -4.12
N CYS A 98 1.69 -21.19 -4.36
CA CYS A 98 2.04 -19.80 -4.02
C CYS A 98 1.09 -18.78 -4.69
N ARG A 99 0.68 -19.03 -5.95
CA ARG A 99 -0.19 -18.10 -6.69
C ARG A 99 -1.65 -18.13 -6.27
N HIS A 100 -2.16 -19.29 -5.85
CA HIS A 100 -3.61 -19.49 -5.72
C HIS A 100 -4.07 -19.77 -4.30
N VAL A 101 -3.18 -20.16 -3.39
CA VAL A 101 -3.52 -20.62 -2.04
C VAL A 101 -3.07 -19.59 -1.00
N ARG A 102 -4.01 -18.97 -0.28
CA ARG A 102 -3.74 -17.75 0.52
C ARG A 102 -2.87 -17.93 1.76
N TRP A 103 -2.75 -19.15 2.28
CA TRP A 103 -1.83 -19.51 3.40
C TRP A 103 -0.53 -20.13 2.90
N VAL A 104 -0.25 -20.03 1.58
CA VAL A 104 1.02 -20.40 0.99
C VAL A 104 1.71 -19.11 0.57
N ALA A 105 2.89 -18.85 1.13
CA ALA A 105 3.66 -17.65 0.83
C ALA A 105 5.02 -18.02 0.26
N ASP A 106 5.48 -17.26 -0.71
CA ASP A 106 6.83 -17.32 -1.22
C ASP A 106 7.65 -16.19 -0.59
N LEU A 107 8.55 -16.51 0.33
CA LEU A 107 9.41 -15.54 1.00
C LEU A 107 10.86 -15.65 0.52
N ASP A 108 11.07 -16.24 -0.66
CA ASP A 108 12.34 -16.21 -1.35
C ASP A 108 12.63 -14.79 -1.86
N TYR A 109 13.20 -13.94 -1.00
CA TYR A 109 13.46 -12.53 -1.30
C TYR A 109 14.52 -12.29 -2.39
N ASP A 110 15.22 -13.34 -2.83
CA ASP A 110 16.21 -13.28 -3.92
C ASP A 110 15.53 -13.43 -5.29
N THR A 111 14.37 -14.06 -5.36
CA THR A 111 13.67 -14.35 -6.63
C THR A 111 12.23 -13.84 -6.69
N ASN A 112 11.57 -13.67 -5.53
CA ASN A 112 10.23 -13.14 -5.43
C ASN A 112 10.23 -11.64 -5.11
N MET A 113 10.00 -10.79 -6.12
CA MET A 113 9.84 -9.34 -5.93
C MET A 113 8.64 -8.94 -5.05
N ARG A 114 7.76 -9.88 -4.68
CA ARG A 114 6.57 -9.65 -3.86
C ARG A 114 6.67 -10.24 -2.46
N ASP A 115 7.84 -10.71 -2.02
CA ASP A 115 8.00 -11.38 -0.72
C ASP A 115 7.39 -10.58 0.45
N GLY A 116 7.59 -9.25 0.47
CA GLY A 116 7.00 -8.38 1.47
C GLY A 116 5.47 -8.37 1.45
N TRP A 117 4.85 -8.37 0.27
CA TRP A 117 3.38 -8.44 0.13
C TRP A 117 2.86 -9.84 0.46
N ASP A 118 3.57 -10.89 0.06
CA ASP A 118 3.20 -12.28 0.36
C ASP A 118 3.24 -12.54 1.88
N LEU A 119 4.18 -11.94 2.61
CA LEU A 119 4.19 -11.94 4.08
C LEU A 119 2.94 -11.29 4.68
N MET A 120 2.50 -10.16 4.12
CA MET A 120 1.29 -9.46 4.62
C MET A 120 0.01 -10.23 4.30
N ILE A 121 -0.10 -10.80 3.09
CA ILE A 121 -1.20 -11.67 2.69
C ILE A 121 -1.26 -12.91 3.59
N LEU A 122 -0.11 -13.50 3.92
CA LEU A 122 -0.01 -14.60 4.87
C LEU A 122 -0.53 -14.19 6.25
N GLY A 123 -0.15 -12.99 6.71
CA GLY A 123 -0.63 -12.41 7.95
C GLY A 123 -2.14 -12.28 8.02
N ASP A 124 -2.76 -11.72 6.98
CA ASP A 124 -4.23 -11.64 6.86
C ASP A 124 -4.87 -13.05 6.90
N ALA A 125 -4.31 -14.02 6.17
CA ALA A 125 -4.81 -15.39 6.17
C ALA A 125 -4.74 -16.06 7.56
N LEU A 126 -3.64 -15.86 8.29
CA LEU A 126 -3.39 -16.44 9.62
C LEU A 126 -4.21 -15.77 10.72
N ALA A 127 -4.39 -14.45 10.65
CA ALA A 127 -5.21 -13.67 11.59
C ALA A 127 -6.74 -13.90 11.40
N ARG A 128 -7.13 -14.73 10.41
CA ARG A 128 -8.52 -14.94 9.94
C ARG A 128 -9.14 -13.68 9.31
N GLY A 129 -8.29 -12.80 8.79
CA GLY A 129 -8.59 -11.58 8.05
C GLY A 129 -9.37 -10.51 8.81
N LEU A 130 -9.62 -9.39 8.15
CA LEU A 130 -10.57 -8.38 8.60
C LEU A 130 -11.95 -9.01 8.86
N ARG A 131 -12.38 -9.01 10.12
CA ARG A 131 -13.76 -9.40 10.48
C ARG A 131 -14.72 -8.46 9.76
N ARG A 132 -15.76 -8.97 9.10
CA ARG A 132 -16.77 -8.16 8.37
C ARG A 132 -17.26 -6.96 9.18
N LYS A 133 -17.49 -7.16 10.48
CA LYS A 133 -17.88 -6.10 11.43
C LYS A 133 -16.89 -4.92 11.44
N SER A 134 -15.59 -5.19 11.35
CA SER A 134 -14.56 -4.16 11.37
C SER A 134 -14.49 -3.36 10.07
N VAL A 135 -14.75 -3.98 8.92
CA VAL A 135 -14.87 -3.26 7.64
C VAL A 135 -16.08 -2.34 7.64
N THR A 136 -17.22 -2.81 8.18
CA THR A 136 -18.42 -1.98 8.30
C THR A 136 -18.18 -0.75 9.18
N VAL A 137 -17.52 -0.92 10.33
CA VAL A 137 -17.15 0.20 11.22
C VAL A 137 -16.20 1.17 10.50
N ALA A 138 -15.12 0.67 9.89
CA ALA A 138 -14.17 1.51 9.16
C ALA A 138 -14.85 2.30 8.04
N ARG A 139 -15.77 1.67 7.29
CA ARG A 139 -16.56 2.33 6.26
C ARG A 139 -17.42 3.45 6.82
N GLN A 140 -18.11 3.21 7.93
CA GLN A 140 -18.96 4.22 8.54
C GLN A 140 -18.13 5.40 9.05
N THR A 141 -17.04 5.12 9.78
CA THR A 141 -16.09 6.16 10.24
C THR A 141 -15.58 7.01 9.09
N PHE A 142 -15.23 6.38 7.95
CA PHE A 142 -14.80 7.08 6.75
C PHE A 142 -15.90 7.98 6.17
N ILE A 143 -17.12 7.46 6.01
CA ILE A 143 -18.27 8.20 5.48
C ILE A 143 -18.58 9.41 6.37
N ASP A 144 -18.66 9.22 7.69
CA ASP A 144 -18.96 10.28 8.65
C ASP A 144 -17.89 11.37 8.62
N HIS A 145 -16.63 10.99 8.40
CA HIS A 145 -15.53 11.94 8.29
C HIS A 145 -15.58 12.74 6.98
N VAL A 146 -15.79 12.07 5.84
CA VAL A 146 -15.98 12.74 4.54
C VAL A 146 -17.16 13.71 4.58
N GLN A 147 -18.29 13.30 5.17
CA GLN A 147 -19.47 14.16 5.32
C GLN A 147 -19.17 15.42 6.13
N ARG A 148 -18.40 15.30 7.22
CA ARG A 148 -17.97 16.45 8.03
C ARG A 148 -17.05 17.41 7.27
N LEU A 149 -16.18 16.91 6.40
CA LEU A 149 -15.29 17.75 5.59
C LEU A 149 -16.04 18.54 4.51
N ASN A 150 -17.16 18.00 4.01
CA ASN A 150 -17.94 18.58 2.91
C ASN A 150 -19.07 19.52 3.37
N VAL A 151 -19.17 19.85 4.66
CA VAL A 151 -20.24 20.70 5.23
C VAL A 151 -20.26 22.10 4.60
N ASP A 152 -19.08 22.66 4.29
CA ASP A 152 -18.95 24.03 3.78
C ASP A 152 -18.96 24.11 2.24
N GLY A 153 -19.33 23.02 1.55
CA GLY A 153 -19.36 22.93 0.10
C GLY A 153 -18.05 22.43 -0.53
N ALA A 154 -17.95 22.58 -1.86
CA ALA A 154 -16.82 22.07 -2.62
C ALA A 154 -15.54 22.87 -2.34
N ARG A 155 -14.46 22.16 -1.98
CA ARG A 155 -13.15 22.72 -1.68
C ARG A 155 -12.07 22.00 -2.51
N PRO A 156 -10.95 22.67 -2.84
CA PRO A 156 -9.83 21.98 -3.47
C PRO A 156 -9.28 20.89 -2.55
N VAL A 157 -8.83 19.79 -3.15
CA VAL A 157 -8.21 18.68 -2.43
C VAL A 157 -6.72 18.65 -2.77
N TYR A 158 -5.88 18.82 -1.76
CA TYR A 158 -4.43 18.82 -1.89
C TYR A 158 -3.87 17.45 -1.56
N LEU A 159 -3.31 16.77 -2.56
CA LEU A 159 -2.60 15.51 -2.40
C LEU A 159 -1.10 15.81 -2.28
N PHE A 160 -0.46 15.24 -1.26
CA PHE A 160 0.98 15.36 -1.04
C PHE A 160 1.70 14.04 -1.29
N GLY A 161 2.73 14.09 -2.12
CA GLY A 161 3.73 13.06 -2.38
C GLY A 161 4.97 13.24 -1.50
N THR A 162 6.05 12.49 -1.81
CA THR A 162 7.29 12.47 -1.02
C THR A 162 8.47 13.18 -1.70
N GLY A 163 8.27 13.80 -2.86
CA GLY A 163 9.34 14.33 -3.70
C GLY A 163 10.03 15.59 -3.13
N PRO A 164 11.21 15.97 -3.66
CA PRO A 164 12.01 17.08 -3.16
C PRO A 164 11.27 18.42 -3.01
N SER A 165 10.37 18.76 -3.94
CA SER A 165 9.57 20.00 -3.88
C SER A 165 8.75 20.17 -2.59
N LEU A 166 8.53 19.09 -1.83
CA LEU A 166 7.84 19.14 -0.56
C LEU A 166 8.52 20.09 0.46
N GLN A 167 9.82 20.33 0.33
CA GLN A 167 10.56 21.31 1.15
C GLN A 167 10.06 22.75 1.01
N LEU A 168 9.26 23.05 -0.02
CA LEU A 168 8.68 24.37 -0.25
C LEU A 168 7.21 24.46 0.19
N ALA A 169 6.63 23.37 0.73
CA ALA A 169 5.22 23.34 1.11
C ALA A 169 4.92 24.21 2.35
N ASP A 170 5.90 24.39 3.24
CA ASP A 170 5.80 25.27 4.41
C ASP A 170 5.63 26.76 4.05
N GLN A 171 6.05 27.15 2.84
CA GLN A 171 5.94 28.53 2.32
C GLN A 171 4.56 28.88 1.78
N ARG A 172 3.62 27.93 1.75
CA ARG A 172 2.27 28.12 1.19
C ARG A 172 1.19 27.70 2.18
N SER A 173 0.10 28.46 2.22
CA SER A 173 -1.11 28.05 2.94
C SER A 173 -1.98 27.09 2.10
N PHE A 174 -2.53 26.08 2.78
CA PHE A 174 -3.48 25.11 2.23
C PHE A 174 -4.83 25.15 2.96
N ALA A 175 -5.07 26.20 3.76
CA ALA A 175 -6.25 26.32 4.61
C ALA A 175 -7.56 26.44 3.81
N ASP A 176 -7.50 26.75 2.51
CA ASP A 176 -8.66 26.81 1.62
C ASP A 176 -9.20 25.42 1.23
N GLY A 177 -8.40 24.35 1.41
CA GLY A 177 -8.74 23.01 0.96
C GLY A 177 -8.65 21.92 2.01
N THR A 178 -8.84 20.68 1.55
CA THR A 178 -8.63 19.48 2.34
C THR A 178 -7.29 18.87 1.97
N THR A 179 -6.43 18.60 2.96
CA THR A 179 -5.10 18.03 2.75
C THR A 179 -5.09 16.52 3.00
N VAL A 180 -4.52 15.78 2.05
CA VAL A 180 -4.31 14.34 2.10
C VAL A 180 -2.82 14.09 1.93
N VAL A 181 -2.19 13.50 2.93
CA VAL A 181 -0.74 13.25 2.91
C VAL A 181 -0.43 11.78 2.67
N CYS A 182 0.70 11.55 2.00
CA CYS A 182 1.27 10.22 1.87
C CYS A 182 2.29 9.94 2.97
N ASN A 183 2.65 8.67 3.00
CA ASN A 183 3.44 7.96 3.99
C ASN A 183 4.54 8.78 4.67
N THR A 184 5.67 9.08 4.03
CA THR A 184 6.86 9.48 4.80
C THR A 184 6.82 10.89 5.38
N ILE A 185 5.84 11.73 5.00
CA ILE A 185 5.61 13.07 5.58
C ILE A 185 5.54 13.03 7.10
N VAL A 186 5.10 11.90 7.67
CA VAL A 186 5.02 11.70 9.12
C VAL A 186 6.36 11.91 9.85
N ARG A 187 7.50 11.79 9.16
CA ARG A 187 8.84 12.07 9.70
C ARG A 187 8.97 13.53 10.16
N ASP A 188 8.34 14.46 9.45
CA ASP A 188 8.47 15.89 9.70
C ASP A 188 7.27 16.42 10.51
N PRO A 189 7.43 16.66 11.83
CA PRO A 189 6.36 17.19 12.65
C PRO A 189 5.96 18.62 12.24
N GLU A 190 6.92 19.46 11.81
CA GLU A 190 6.64 20.86 11.44
C GLU A 190 5.71 20.91 10.23
N LEU A 191 6.07 20.16 9.16
CA LEU A 191 5.24 20.08 7.98
C LEU A 191 3.90 19.40 8.28
N TRP A 192 3.88 18.34 9.11
CA TRP A 192 2.63 17.69 9.52
C TRP A 192 1.65 18.66 10.18
N HIS A 193 2.15 19.49 11.11
CA HIS A 193 1.32 20.47 11.81
C HIS A 193 0.88 21.61 10.89
N HIS A 194 1.75 22.07 9.99
CA HIS A 194 1.41 23.07 8.97
C HIS A 194 0.32 22.59 8.02
N LEU A 195 0.42 21.36 7.51
CA LEU A 195 -0.54 20.81 6.55
C LEU A 195 -1.87 20.43 7.20
N ALA A 196 -1.87 20.11 8.49
CA ALA A 196 -3.03 19.65 9.24
C ALA A 196 -3.89 18.63 8.45
N PRO A 197 -3.33 17.47 8.04
CA PRO A 197 -4.00 16.51 7.15
C PRO A 197 -5.34 16.01 7.68
N ALA A 198 -6.34 15.90 6.80
CA ALA A 198 -7.55 15.14 7.07
C ALA A 198 -7.29 13.63 6.96
N PHE A 199 -6.35 13.24 6.10
CA PHE A 199 -6.01 11.84 5.88
C PHE A 199 -4.51 11.61 5.76
N LEU A 200 -4.03 10.57 6.42
CA LEU A 200 -2.75 9.91 6.15
C LEU A 200 -3.00 8.67 5.30
N THR A 201 -2.18 8.44 4.29
CA THR A 201 -2.23 7.24 3.45
C THR A 201 -0.90 6.50 3.42
N ALA A 202 -0.95 5.16 3.45
CA ALA A 202 0.21 4.30 3.23
C ALA A 202 -0.21 2.96 2.64
N GLY A 203 0.53 2.45 1.64
CA GLY A 203 0.08 1.29 0.85
C GLY A 203 1.16 0.32 0.37
N ASP A 204 2.42 0.53 0.76
CA ASP A 204 3.53 -0.32 0.36
C ASP A 204 3.98 -1.27 1.48
N ALA A 205 4.13 -2.56 1.16
CA ALA A 205 4.49 -3.59 2.12
C ALA A 205 5.90 -3.41 2.70
N ILE A 206 6.90 -3.13 1.86
CA ILE A 206 8.31 -3.11 2.27
C ILE A 206 8.71 -1.77 2.88
N TYR A 207 8.07 -0.67 2.46
CA TYR A 207 8.35 0.67 2.99
C TYR A 207 7.60 0.99 4.29
N HIS A 208 6.40 0.42 4.52
CA HIS A 208 5.53 0.82 5.64
C HIS A 208 5.26 -0.30 6.64
N PHE A 209 5.00 -1.51 6.16
CA PHE A 209 4.43 -2.58 6.99
C PHE A 209 5.40 -3.76 7.21
N GLY A 210 6.60 -3.66 6.65
CA GLY A 210 7.65 -4.66 6.77
C GLY A 210 8.35 -4.68 8.12
N HIS A 211 9.29 -5.61 8.24
CA HIS A 211 10.06 -5.86 9.45
C HIS A 211 11.32 -4.97 9.57
N THR A 212 11.68 -4.25 8.51
CA THR A 212 12.93 -3.48 8.40
C THR A 212 12.95 -2.26 9.33
N PRO A 213 14.13 -1.74 9.70
CA PRO A 213 14.26 -0.47 10.43
C PRO A 213 13.48 0.68 9.82
N HIS A 214 13.52 0.82 8.48
CA HIS A 214 12.76 1.86 7.77
C HIS A 214 11.25 1.75 8.04
N ALA A 215 10.66 0.56 7.83
CA ALA A 215 9.23 0.36 8.02
C ALA A 215 8.81 0.59 9.48
N ARG A 216 9.66 0.20 10.44
CA ARG A 216 9.44 0.47 11.88
C ARG A 216 9.48 1.96 12.21
N ALA A 217 10.46 2.69 11.66
CA ALA A 217 10.57 4.14 11.85
C ALA A 217 9.32 4.86 11.33
N PHE A 218 8.89 4.52 10.11
CA PHE A 218 7.64 5.03 9.54
C PHE A 218 6.44 4.79 10.47
N ARG A 219 6.23 3.56 10.96
CA ARG A 219 5.06 3.26 11.81
C ARG A 219 5.11 3.98 13.15
N ALA A 220 6.30 4.13 13.74
CA ALA A 220 6.48 4.89 14.97
C ALA A 220 6.12 6.37 14.77
N ASP A 221 6.60 7.00 13.68
CA ASP A 221 6.25 8.37 13.35
C ASP A 221 4.78 8.54 12.99
N ALA A 222 4.21 7.65 12.18
CA ALA A 222 2.80 7.67 11.84
C ALA A 222 1.91 7.58 13.10
N LEU A 223 2.24 6.73 14.07
CA LEU A 223 1.51 6.64 15.32
C LEU A 223 1.57 7.94 16.11
N ARG A 224 2.76 8.56 16.24
CA ARG A 224 2.93 9.85 16.91
C ARG A 224 2.08 10.94 16.26
N ARG A 225 2.17 11.08 14.94
CA ARG A 225 1.42 12.07 14.16
C ARG A 225 -0.10 11.89 14.28
N LEU A 226 -0.59 10.65 14.30
CA LEU A 226 -2.02 10.36 14.50
C LEU A 226 -2.49 10.73 15.91
N GLN A 227 -1.66 10.47 16.94
CA GLN A 227 -1.96 10.88 18.32
C GLN A 227 -2.02 12.40 18.47
N GLU A 228 -1.04 13.11 17.91
CA GLU A 228 -0.98 14.58 17.91
C GLU A 228 -2.14 15.24 17.15
N SER A 229 -2.77 14.51 16.24
CA SER A 229 -3.88 15.03 15.44
C SER A 229 -5.21 15.09 16.18
N ASN A 230 -5.29 14.56 17.41
CA ASN A 230 -6.47 14.66 18.27
C ASN A 230 -7.78 14.23 17.57
N GLY A 231 -7.71 13.16 16.77
CA GLY A 231 -8.84 12.60 16.03
C GLY A 231 -9.23 13.33 14.74
N ARG A 232 -8.48 14.36 14.35
CA ARG A 232 -8.65 15.07 13.07
C ARG A 232 -8.28 14.20 11.87
N THR A 233 -7.24 13.39 11.98
CA THR A 233 -6.66 12.67 10.84
C THR A 233 -7.03 11.19 10.86
N LEU A 234 -7.64 10.70 9.79
CA LEU A 234 -7.84 9.26 9.57
C LEU A 234 -6.65 8.63 8.87
N PHE A 235 -6.29 7.40 9.26
CA PHE A 235 -5.26 6.61 8.60
C PHE A 235 -5.89 5.61 7.63
N VAL A 236 -5.80 5.89 6.32
CA VAL A 236 -6.35 5.07 5.25
C VAL A 236 -5.25 4.19 4.65
N TYR A 237 -5.46 2.87 4.67
CA TYR A 237 -4.47 1.92 4.18
C TYR A 237 -5.15 0.66 3.61
N PRO A 238 -4.48 -0.11 2.73
CA PRO A 238 -5.02 -1.36 2.24
C PRO A 238 -5.24 -2.39 3.36
N ALA A 239 -6.43 -2.97 3.37
CA ALA A 239 -6.88 -3.97 4.33
C ALA A 239 -5.89 -5.11 4.63
N GLN A 240 -5.11 -5.53 3.64
CA GLN A 240 -4.14 -6.62 3.81
C GLN A 240 -3.03 -6.32 4.83
N PHE A 241 -2.81 -5.04 5.17
CA PHE A 241 -1.81 -4.63 6.16
C PHE A 241 -2.37 -4.48 7.57
N ASP A 242 -3.68 -4.67 7.73
CA ASP A 242 -4.42 -4.42 8.97
C ASP A 242 -3.94 -5.26 10.16
N VAL A 243 -3.36 -6.45 9.91
CA VAL A 243 -2.75 -7.27 10.95
C VAL A 243 -1.62 -6.54 11.69
N ILE A 244 -0.76 -5.83 10.96
CA ILE A 244 0.34 -5.03 11.54
C ILE A 244 -0.26 -3.77 12.16
N VAL A 245 -1.09 -3.04 11.40
CA VAL A 245 -1.60 -1.74 11.82
C VAL A 245 -2.45 -1.85 13.09
N ARG A 246 -3.39 -2.78 13.18
CA ARG A 246 -4.19 -2.94 14.42
C ARG A 246 -3.36 -3.30 15.63
N SER A 247 -2.29 -4.08 15.43
CA SER A 247 -1.44 -4.49 16.54
C SER A 247 -0.57 -3.36 17.07
N GLU A 248 -0.04 -2.50 16.21
CA GLU A 248 0.86 -1.42 16.61
C GLU A 248 0.12 -0.11 16.91
N PHE A 249 -1.03 0.14 16.29
CA PHE A 249 -1.81 1.38 16.41
C PHE A 249 -3.00 1.24 17.36
N ARG A 250 -2.86 0.40 18.40
CA ARG A 250 -3.96 0.09 19.36
C ARG A 250 -4.55 1.33 20.02
N ASN A 251 -3.73 2.35 20.25
CA ASN A 251 -4.13 3.59 20.93
C ASN A 251 -4.92 4.56 20.03
N VAL A 252 -4.96 4.31 18.72
CA VAL A 252 -5.66 5.17 17.74
C VAL A 252 -6.61 4.36 16.86
N GLN A 253 -7.13 3.23 17.36
CA GLN A 253 -7.98 2.30 16.58
C GLN A 253 -9.18 2.97 15.93
N SER A 254 -9.78 3.99 16.56
CA SER A 254 -10.90 4.75 16.01
C SER A 254 -10.55 5.57 14.76
N LEU A 255 -9.25 5.77 14.48
CA LEU A 255 -8.75 6.52 13.34
C LEU A 255 -8.36 5.62 12.15
N LEU A 256 -8.39 4.30 12.35
CA LEU A 256 -7.91 3.34 11.35
C LEU A 256 -9.01 3.02 10.31
N VAL A 257 -8.66 3.18 9.04
CA VAL A 257 -9.55 2.93 7.89
C VAL A 257 -8.91 1.92 6.94
N PRO A 258 -8.94 0.62 7.27
CA PRO A 258 -8.54 -0.44 6.35
C PRO A 258 -9.55 -0.59 5.20
N ILE A 259 -9.12 -0.36 3.96
CA ILE A 259 -9.97 -0.49 2.76
C ILE A 259 -9.54 -1.72 1.94
N PRO A 260 -10.45 -2.66 1.63
CA PRO A 260 -10.13 -3.82 0.80
C PRO A 260 -9.86 -3.43 -0.66
N PHE A 261 -9.04 -4.20 -1.37
CA PHE A 261 -8.94 -4.06 -2.82
C PHE A 261 -10.24 -4.52 -3.51
N GLY A 262 -10.66 -3.76 -4.51
CA GLY A 262 -11.73 -4.11 -5.44
C GLY A 262 -11.17 -4.61 -6.77
N ASP A 263 -12.04 -5.19 -7.60
CA ASP A 263 -11.67 -5.67 -8.94
C ASP A 263 -11.89 -4.58 -10.00
N HIS A 264 -11.21 -3.45 -9.83
CA HIS A 264 -11.24 -2.33 -10.78
C HIS A 264 -9.90 -1.57 -10.80
N ALA A 265 -9.74 -0.72 -11.80
CA ALA A 265 -8.63 0.23 -11.94
C ALA A 265 -9.14 1.67 -12.03
N ASP A 266 -10.37 1.94 -11.54
CA ASP A 266 -10.94 3.28 -11.53
C ASP A 266 -10.33 4.12 -10.40
N ILE A 267 -9.55 5.14 -10.76
CA ILE A 267 -8.95 6.09 -9.82
C ILE A 267 -9.95 7.09 -9.26
N THR A 268 -11.14 7.23 -9.86
CA THR A 268 -12.20 8.13 -9.38
C THR A 268 -13.30 7.39 -8.63
N VAL A 269 -13.00 6.19 -8.12
CA VAL A 269 -13.96 5.45 -7.31
C VAL A 269 -14.39 6.31 -6.12
N ASP A 270 -15.69 6.51 -5.96
CA ASP A 270 -16.24 7.17 -4.78
C ASP A 270 -16.24 6.15 -3.63
N LEU A 271 -15.29 6.30 -2.70
CA LEU A 271 -15.09 5.38 -1.60
C LEU A 271 -16.25 5.39 -0.59
N THR A 272 -17.09 6.43 -0.57
CA THR A 272 -18.31 6.44 0.26
C THR A 272 -19.37 5.48 -0.27
N LYS A 273 -19.44 5.35 -1.60
CA LYS A 273 -20.39 4.45 -2.31
C LYS A 273 -19.81 3.05 -2.49
N HIS A 274 -18.54 2.97 -2.90
CA HIS A 274 -17.82 1.74 -3.21
C HIS A 274 -16.55 1.67 -2.37
N PHE A 275 -16.65 1.10 -1.18
CA PHE A 275 -15.55 1.05 -0.21
C PHE A 275 -14.51 -0.02 -0.57
N CYS A 276 -13.85 0.15 -1.71
CA CYS A 276 -12.78 -0.69 -2.19
C CYS A 276 -11.76 0.11 -3.02
N LEU A 277 -10.48 -0.25 -2.89
CA LEU A 277 -9.37 0.41 -3.59
C LEU A 277 -9.17 -0.18 -4.99
N PRO A 278 -8.78 0.64 -5.99
CA PRO A 278 -8.37 0.12 -7.28
C PRO A 278 -7.06 -0.67 -7.18
N GLN A 279 -6.88 -1.64 -8.07
CA GLN A 279 -5.64 -2.42 -8.21
C GLN A 279 -4.73 -1.79 -9.28
N ILE A 280 -4.11 -0.66 -8.95
CA ILE A 280 -3.11 0.00 -9.79
C ILE A 280 -1.77 -0.01 -9.06
N GLU A 281 -0.66 -0.10 -9.79
CA GLU A 281 0.67 -0.08 -9.18
C GLU A 281 0.95 1.34 -8.65
N ASN A 282 1.47 1.49 -7.42
CA ASN A 282 1.80 2.72 -6.67
C ASN A 282 0.71 3.33 -5.76
N VAL A 283 1.16 4.06 -4.73
CA VAL A 283 0.32 4.72 -3.69
C VAL A 283 -0.52 5.87 -4.24
N LEU A 284 -0.01 6.65 -5.20
CA LEU A 284 -0.75 7.75 -5.82
C LEU A 284 -2.03 7.23 -6.48
N ALA A 285 -1.92 6.22 -7.35
CA ALA A 285 -3.05 5.66 -8.07
C ALA A 285 -3.96 4.77 -7.20
N THR A 286 -3.40 4.11 -6.18
CA THR A 286 -4.15 3.19 -5.31
C THR A 286 -4.92 3.89 -4.20
N LEU A 287 -4.36 4.95 -3.62
CA LEU A 287 -4.89 5.58 -2.40
C LEU A 287 -5.18 7.06 -2.60
N LEU A 288 -4.18 7.86 -3.00
CA LEU A 288 -4.29 9.31 -3.01
C LEU A 288 -5.34 9.80 -4.03
N LEU A 289 -5.33 9.27 -5.26
CA LEU A 289 -6.30 9.66 -6.30
C LEU A 289 -7.74 9.22 -5.95
N PRO A 290 -8.02 7.95 -5.57
CA PRO A 290 -9.34 7.54 -5.10
C PRO A 290 -9.88 8.39 -3.95
N LEU A 291 -9.02 8.71 -2.98
CA LEU A 291 -9.39 9.54 -1.86
C LEU A 291 -9.64 11.00 -2.28
N GLY A 292 -8.76 11.55 -3.11
CA GLY A 292 -8.90 12.88 -3.68
C GLY A 292 -10.21 13.04 -4.44
N CYS A 293 -10.50 12.11 -5.34
CA CYS A 293 -11.73 12.09 -6.15
C CYS A 293 -13.00 11.81 -5.33
N THR A 294 -12.87 11.15 -4.16
CA THR A 294 -13.99 10.99 -3.23
C THR A 294 -14.34 12.30 -2.54
N LEU A 295 -13.34 13.14 -2.27
CA LEU A 295 -13.47 14.41 -1.56
C LEU A 295 -13.91 15.56 -2.47
N GLY A 296 -13.47 15.57 -3.73
CA GLY A 296 -13.84 16.62 -4.67
C GLY A 296 -13.31 16.42 -6.08
N ASN A 297 -13.70 17.33 -6.96
CA ASN A 297 -13.30 17.29 -8.38
C ASN A 297 -12.09 18.18 -8.69
N ASP A 298 -11.73 19.17 -7.86
CA ASP A 298 -10.49 19.97 -7.99
C ASP A 298 -9.39 19.32 -7.15
N VAL A 299 -8.52 18.53 -7.79
CA VAL A 299 -7.44 17.76 -7.15
C VAL A 299 -6.10 18.38 -7.51
N ARG A 300 -5.37 18.85 -6.49
CA ARG A 300 -4.09 19.55 -6.64
C ARG A 300 -2.97 18.72 -6.04
N LEU A 301 -1.87 18.58 -6.76
CA LEU A 301 -0.79 17.65 -6.45
C LEU A 301 0.50 18.42 -6.09
N TRP A 302 1.12 18.06 -4.98
CA TRP A 302 2.42 18.57 -4.53
C TRP A 302 3.35 17.44 -4.10
N GLY A 303 4.67 17.54 -4.31
CA GLY A 303 5.62 16.50 -3.92
C GLY A 303 5.64 15.30 -4.87
N PHE A 304 5.21 15.48 -6.13
CA PHE A 304 5.23 14.43 -7.16
C PHE A 304 6.29 14.73 -8.23
N ASP A 305 7.51 14.99 -7.79
CA ASP A 305 8.63 15.42 -8.62
C ASP A 305 9.05 14.37 -9.64
N GLY A 306 8.84 13.08 -9.35
CA GLY A 306 9.28 11.98 -10.21
C GLY A 306 10.76 11.64 -10.01
N ARG A 307 11.42 11.25 -11.10
CA ARG A 307 12.85 10.93 -11.12
C ARG A 307 13.54 11.86 -12.12
N GLY A 308 14.38 12.75 -11.62
CA GLY A 308 15.26 13.59 -12.42
C GLY A 308 16.46 12.83 -12.99
N PRO A 309 17.23 13.46 -13.90
CA PRO A 309 18.36 12.81 -14.57
C PRO A 309 19.47 12.31 -13.62
N SER A 310 19.73 13.05 -12.54
CA SER A 310 20.79 12.77 -11.55
C SER A 310 20.34 11.88 -10.39
N ASP A 311 19.06 11.52 -10.31
CA ASP A 311 18.53 10.83 -9.14
C ASP A 311 18.91 9.35 -9.13
N SER A 312 19.21 8.84 -7.92
CA SER A 312 19.43 7.42 -7.68
C SER A 312 18.11 6.69 -7.38
N GLY A 313 17.97 5.46 -7.84
CA GLY A 313 16.73 4.68 -7.68
C GLY A 313 15.61 5.07 -8.66
N PHE A 314 14.40 4.60 -8.37
CA PHE A 314 13.23 4.74 -9.27
C PHE A 314 12.34 5.96 -8.97
N TRP A 315 12.53 6.65 -7.85
CA TRP A 315 11.75 7.82 -7.43
C TRP A 315 12.56 8.70 -6.49
N ALA A 316 12.56 10.02 -6.73
CA ALA A 316 13.23 10.97 -5.85
C ALA A 316 12.39 11.22 -4.59
N ASN A 317 13.02 11.13 -3.43
CA ASN A 317 12.38 11.48 -2.17
C ASN A 317 13.07 12.68 -1.55
N SER A 318 12.32 13.48 -0.81
CA SER A 318 12.88 14.58 -0.03
C SER A 318 13.66 14.03 1.15
N ASP A 319 14.94 14.39 1.28
CA ASP A 319 15.79 13.91 2.39
C ASP A 319 15.22 14.26 3.77
N ARG A 320 14.62 15.44 3.89
CA ARG A 320 13.97 15.92 5.12
C ARG A 320 12.74 15.10 5.51
N HIS A 321 11.98 14.61 4.54
CA HIS A 321 10.66 13.99 4.73
C HIS A 321 10.64 12.48 4.41
N ALA A 322 11.78 11.86 4.09
CA ALA A 322 11.94 10.42 3.84
C ALA A 322 12.94 9.85 4.84
N TYR A 323 13.37 8.58 4.74
CA TYR A 323 14.38 7.99 5.63
C TYR A 323 15.62 7.51 4.83
N PRO A 324 16.39 8.42 4.21
CA PRO A 324 17.55 8.06 3.38
C PRO A 324 18.54 7.17 4.13
N GLU A 325 18.78 7.44 5.40
CA GLU A 325 19.70 6.69 6.27
C GLU A 325 19.24 5.24 6.53
N LEU A 326 17.95 4.92 6.34
CA LEU A 326 17.39 3.58 6.50
C LEU A 326 17.10 2.88 5.17
N THR A 327 17.31 3.55 4.04
CA THR A 327 16.95 3.02 2.72
C THR A 327 17.72 1.75 2.36
N GLN A 328 19.00 1.66 2.76
CA GLN A 328 19.81 0.46 2.51
C GLN A 328 19.21 -0.78 3.17
N SER A 329 18.61 -0.64 4.37
CA SER A 329 17.98 -1.76 5.07
C SER A 329 16.83 -2.41 4.30
N ILE A 330 16.10 -1.64 3.48
CA ILE A 330 15.05 -2.19 2.60
C ILE A 330 15.69 -2.89 1.40
N ARG A 331 16.73 -2.28 0.81
CA ARG A 331 17.44 -2.85 -0.36
C ARG A 331 18.03 -4.21 -0.04
N ASP A 332 18.66 -4.33 1.11
CA ASP A 332 19.27 -5.58 1.57
C ASP A 332 18.20 -6.65 1.87
N ALA A 333 17.05 -6.25 2.43
CA ALA A 333 15.98 -7.18 2.76
C ALA A 333 15.17 -7.66 1.55
N HIS A 334 15.11 -6.88 0.46
CA HIS A 334 14.24 -7.14 -0.69
C HIS A 334 14.97 -7.00 -2.05
N PRO A 335 16.07 -7.73 -2.27
CA PRO A 335 16.91 -7.54 -3.46
C PRO A 335 16.17 -7.82 -4.77
N ALA A 336 15.30 -8.84 -4.84
CA ALA A 336 14.51 -9.14 -6.03
C ALA A 336 13.59 -7.97 -6.45
N PHE A 337 13.03 -7.25 -5.46
CA PHE A 337 12.20 -6.09 -5.73
C PHE A 337 13.00 -4.98 -6.43
N PHE A 338 14.17 -4.62 -5.91
CA PHE A 338 14.97 -3.55 -6.50
C PHE A 338 15.63 -3.94 -7.81
N ALA A 339 16.00 -5.22 -7.99
CA ALA A 339 16.52 -5.72 -9.26
C ALA A 339 15.49 -5.59 -10.40
N GLU A 340 14.21 -5.87 -10.11
CA GLU A 340 13.13 -5.75 -11.09
C GLU A 340 12.65 -4.30 -11.28
N LYS A 341 12.54 -3.53 -10.19
CA LYS A 341 11.99 -2.16 -10.22
C LYS A 341 13.00 -1.10 -10.63
N THR A 342 14.29 -1.39 -10.57
CA THR A 342 15.36 -0.51 -11.05
C THR A 342 16.45 -1.36 -11.72
N PRO A 343 16.15 -2.00 -12.87
CA PRO A 343 17.14 -2.79 -13.57
C PRO A 343 18.29 -1.89 -14.02
N LYS A 344 19.53 -2.40 -13.91
CA LYS A 344 20.72 -1.66 -14.32
C LYS A 344 20.65 -1.34 -15.83
N GLY A 345 20.73 -0.06 -16.19
CA GLY A 345 20.58 0.43 -17.57
C GLY A 345 19.13 0.73 -17.98
N GLU A 346 18.14 0.46 -17.13
CA GLU A 346 16.72 0.79 -17.35
C GLU A 346 16.11 1.47 -16.11
N GLU A 347 16.85 2.34 -15.44
CA GLU A 347 16.47 2.95 -14.16
C GLU A 347 15.16 3.77 -14.24
N ALA A 348 14.80 4.24 -15.43
CA ALA A 348 13.56 4.99 -15.69
C ALA A 348 12.34 4.10 -16.02
N GLN A 349 12.51 2.79 -16.19
CA GLN A 349 11.45 1.88 -16.65
C GLN A 349 10.22 1.89 -15.73
N TYR A 350 10.45 1.90 -14.42
CA TYR A 350 9.37 1.97 -13.43
C TYR A 350 8.53 3.24 -13.59
N VAL A 351 9.19 4.41 -13.67
CA VAL A 351 8.49 5.70 -13.85
C VAL A 351 7.69 5.70 -15.14
N LYS A 352 8.27 5.22 -16.24
CA LYS A 352 7.58 5.15 -17.54
C LYS A 352 6.34 4.25 -17.49
N LYS A 353 6.44 3.09 -16.85
CA LYS A 353 5.34 2.12 -16.81
C LYS A 353 4.23 2.51 -15.84
N VAL A 354 4.60 2.95 -14.64
CA VAL A 354 3.69 3.10 -13.50
C VAL A 354 3.21 4.55 -13.32
N HIS A 355 4.06 5.53 -13.62
CA HIS A 355 3.74 6.96 -13.58
C HIS A 355 3.59 7.58 -14.99
N GLY A 356 3.83 6.82 -16.06
CA GLY A 356 3.66 7.24 -17.45
C GLY A 356 2.29 6.87 -18.01
N ASP A 357 2.25 5.98 -19.00
CA ASP A 357 1.09 5.77 -19.89
C ASP A 357 -0.18 5.35 -19.14
N LEU A 358 -0.08 4.39 -18.21
CA LEU A 358 -1.24 3.92 -17.45
C LEU A 358 -1.83 5.04 -16.60
N LEU A 359 -0.99 5.82 -15.91
CA LEU A 359 -1.47 6.92 -15.08
C LEU A 359 -2.10 8.02 -15.95
N ASP A 360 -1.52 8.32 -17.11
CA ASP A 360 -2.04 9.34 -18.03
C ASP A 360 -3.40 8.94 -18.60
N GLU A 361 -3.56 7.68 -19.00
CA GLU A 361 -4.83 7.12 -19.46
C GLU A 361 -5.91 7.27 -18.38
N ARG A 362 -5.60 6.89 -17.13
CA ARG A 362 -6.55 6.97 -16.02
C ARG A 362 -6.93 8.40 -15.66
N LEU A 363 -5.96 9.32 -15.64
CA LEU A 363 -6.20 10.74 -15.37
C LEU A 363 -7.01 11.40 -16.50
N THR A 364 -6.72 11.08 -17.76
CA THR A 364 -7.47 11.59 -18.92
C THR A 364 -8.92 11.09 -18.91
N GLU A 365 -9.16 9.83 -18.56
CA GLU A 365 -10.52 9.29 -18.38
C GLU A 365 -11.27 10.01 -17.24
N ALA A 366 -10.58 10.33 -16.15
CA ALA A 366 -11.13 11.10 -15.04
C ALA A 366 -11.46 12.55 -15.45
N GLU A 367 -10.59 13.21 -16.20
CA GLU A 367 -10.80 14.55 -16.73
C GLU A 367 -12.02 14.61 -17.67
N GLY A 368 -12.20 13.60 -18.52
CA GLY A 368 -13.40 13.43 -19.33
C GLY A 368 -14.70 13.25 -18.52
N ARG A 369 -14.60 12.94 -17.22
CA ARG A 369 -15.73 12.83 -16.27
C ARG A 369 -15.91 14.07 -15.39
N GLY A 370 -15.16 15.15 -15.65
CA GLY A 370 -15.29 16.43 -14.94
C GLY A 370 -14.42 16.56 -13.68
N PHE A 371 -13.42 15.70 -13.52
CA PHE A 371 -12.33 15.93 -12.55
C PHE A 371 -11.28 16.87 -13.15
N GLU A 372 -10.61 17.61 -12.30
CA GLU A 372 -9.51 18.49 -12.64
C GLU A 372 -8.29 18.13 -11.80
N PHE A 373 -7.15 17.90 -12.47
CA PHE A 373 -5.89 17.60 -11.81
C PHE A 373 -4.88 18.70 -12.11
N ARG A 374 -4.30 19.31 -11.07
CA ARG A 374 -3.31 20.38 -11.21
C ARG A 374 -2.03 20.05 -10.45
N MET A 375 -0.90 20.11 -11.12
CA MET A 375 0.40 20.11 -10.45
C MET A 375 0.71 21.51 -9.91
N LEU A 376 1.13 21.58 -8.65
CA LEU A 376 1.50 22.83 -7.99
C LEU A 376 3.00 23.14 -8.06
N HIS A 377 3.78 22.26 -8.68
CA HIS A 377 5.20 22.41 -8.97
C HIS A 377 5.55 21.61 -10.23
N ALA A 378 6.72 21.88 -10.83
CA ALA A 378 7.20 21.12 -11.98
C ALA A 378 7.52 19.66 -11.60
N SER A 379 7.27 18.73 -12.51
CA SER A 379 7.55 17.30 -12.37
C SER A 379 8.40 16.79 -13.52
N TRP A 380 9.32 15.89 -13.23
CA TRP A 380 10.06 15.11 -14.23
C TRP A 380 9.22 14.01 -14.86
N THR A 381 8.03 13.73 -14.32
CA THR A 381 7.10 12.74 -14.88
C THR A 381 6.27 13.40 -15.98
N PRO A 382 6.38 13.00 -17.27
CA PRO A 382 5.69 13.66 -18.37
C PRO A 382 4.17 13.73 -18.18
N THR A 383 3.56 12.66 -17.66
CA THR A 383 2.13 12.57 -17.33
C THR A 383 1.68 13.67 -16.36
N LEU A 384 2.47 13.94 -15.33
CA LEU A 384 2.16 14.97 -14.34
C LEU A 384 2.52 16.36 -14.87
N GLN A 385 3.62 16.49 -15.60
CA GLN A 385 4.05 17.75 -16.20
C GLN A 385 3.01 18.34 -17.16
N LYS A 386 2.25 17.51 -17.90
CA LYS A 386 1.09 17.95 -18.70
C LYS A 386 0.06 18.78 -17.92
N ARG A 387 -0.02 18.56 -16.60
CA ARG A 387 -0.95 19.18 -15.65
C ARG A 387 -0.30 20.30 -14.84
N TYR A 388 0.95 20.65 -15.15
CA TYR A 388 1.64 21.83 -14.61
C TYR A 388 1.44 23.02 -15.57
N GLY A 389 0.99 24.16 -15.04
CA GLY A 389 0.84 25.39 -15.85
C GLY A 389 -0.41 25.46 -16.73
N ALA A 390 -1.37 24.53 -16.61
CA ALA A 390 -2.71 24.67 -17.17
C ALA A 390 -3.55 25.70 -16.38
N LEU A 391 -3.04 26.93 -16.23
CA LEU A 391 -3.88 28.06 -15.90
C LEU A 391 -4.64 28.43 -17.17
N ARG A 392 -5.96 28.29 -17.14
CA ARG A 392 -6.80 29.16 -17.97
C ARG A 392 -6.43 30.59 -17.59
N VAL A 393 -5.95 31.32 -18.58
CA VAL A 393 -5.85 32.78 -18.58
C VAL A 393 -7.27 33.30 -18.44
N ASP A 394 -7.76 33.40 -17.21
CA ASP A 394 -9.00 34.09 -16.84
C ASP A 394 -9.01 34.23 -15.32
N GLN A 395 -8.16 35.14 -14.81
CA GLN A 395 -8.30 35.93 -13.57
C GLN A 395 -6.93 36.52 -13.22
N ALA A 396 -6.66 37.67 -13.83
CA ALA A 396 -5.79 38.72 -13.29
C ALA A 396 -6.68 39.90 -12.90
#